data_AF-A0A146KL94-F1
#
_entry.id   AF-A0A146KL94-F1
#
_cell.length_a   1.000
_cell.length_b   1.000
_cell.length_c   1.000
_cell.angle_alpha   90.00
_cell.angle_beta   90.00
_cell.angle_gamma   90.00
#
_symmetry.space_group_name_H-M   'P 1'
#
loop_
_entity.id
_entity.type
_entity.pdbx_description
1 polymer ?
#
loop_
_entity_poly.entity_id
_entity_poly.type
_entity_poly.pdbx_seq_one_letter_code
_entity_poly.pdbx_strand_id
1 'polypeptide(L)' 'APHQLSSYLQSKRMSFSRFFFLADEELLQILAQTRNVEAVQQHIQKCFEGVKRLTFVQQSGGKVITE' A
#
# COMPACT_ATOMS: atom_id res chain seq x y z
N ALA A 1 -23.59 2.88 8.68
CA ALA A 1 -23.98 1.48 8.38
C ALA A 1 -22.72 0.62 8.36
N PRO A 2 -22.51 -0.29 9.33
CA PRO A 2 -21.30 -1.11 9.44
C PRO A 2 -20.98 -1.93 8.17
N HIS A 3 -21.98 -2.16 7.32
CA HIS A 3 -21.84 -2.86 6.04
C HIS A 3 -21.08 -2.09 4.95
N GLN A 4 -21.14 -0.76 4.89
CA GLN A 4 -20.52 0.00 3.78
C GLN A 4 -18.98 0.00 3.84
N LEU A 5 -18.42 0.13 5.05
CA LEU A 5 -16.96 0.15 5.22
C LEU A 5 -16.35 -1.22 4.90
N SER A 6 -16.97 -2.29 5.39
CA SER A 6 -16.52 -3.67 5.12
C SER A 6 -16.56 -3.99 3.63
N SER A 7 -17.65 -3.65 2.92
CA SER A 7 -17.72 -3.84 1.46
C SER A 7 -16.67 -3.02 0.70
N TYR A 8 -16.38 -1.80 1.15
CA TYR A 8 -15.34 -0.98 0.56
C TYR A 8 -13.94 -1.59 0.76
N LEU A 9 -13.60 -2.03 1.97
CA LEU A 9 -12.33 -2.69 2.27
C LEU A 9 -12.19 -3.99 1.47
N GLN A 10 -13.26 -4.78 1.37
CA GLN A 10 -13.29 -5.99 0.56
C GLN A 10 -13.02 -5.69 -0.93
N SER A 11 -13.64 -4.64 -1.49
CA SER A 11 -13.38 -4.21 -2.86
C SER A 11 -11.90 -3.86 -3.07
N LYS A 12 -11.26 -3.16 -2.11
CA LYS A 12 -9.83 -2.83 -2.19
C LYS A 12 -8.94 -4.07 -2.11
N ARG A 13 -9.28 -5.06 -1.26
CA ARG A 13 -8.58 -6.35 -1.21
C ARG A 13 -8.68 -7.13 -2.52
N MET A 14 -9.84 -7.10 -3.17
CA MET A 14 -10.04 -7.74 -4.47
C MET A 14 -9.22 -7.07 -5.57
N SER A 15 -9.04 -5.74 -5.53
CA SER A 15 -8.20 -5.02 -6.51
C SER A 15 -6.70 -5.29 -6.34
N PHE A 16 -6.24 -5.58 -5.13
CA PHE A 16 -4.84 -5.89 -4.85
C PHE A 16 -4.71 -6.96 -3.77
N SER A 17 -4.43 -8.19 -4.21
CA SER A 17 -4.46 -9.38 -3.36
C SER A 17 -3.52 -9.33 -2.17
N ARG A 18 -2.47 -8.49 -2.18
CA ARG A 18 -1.59 -8.35 -1.01
C ARG A 18 -2.25 -7.67 0.18
N PHE A 19 -3.35 -6.94 -0.02
CA PHE A 19 -4.12 -6.36 1.09
C PHE A 19 -4.91 -7.41 1.90
N PHE A 20 -5.01 -8.67 1.46
CA PHE A 20 -5.54 -9.76 2.30
C PHE A 20 -4.62 -10.09 3.49
N PHE A 21 -3.34 -9.70 3.43
CA PHE A 21 -2.38 -9.91 4.52
C PHE A 21 -2.41 -8.78 5.57
N LEU A 22 -3.30 -7.79 5.40
CA LEU A 22 -3.44 -6.64 6.28
C LEU A 22 -4.76 -6.70 7.06
N ALA A 23 -4.70 -6.36 8.35
CA ALA A 23 -5.90 -6.13 9.15
C ALA A 23 -6.70 -4.91 8.61
N ASP A 24 -7.99 -4.82 8.97
CA ASP A 24 -8.85 -3.70 8.54
C ASP A 24 -8.27 -2.34 8.92
N GLU A 25 -7.72 -2.22 10.14
CA GLU A 25 -7.09 -0.98 10.63
C GLU A 25 -5.84 -0.60 9.83
N GLU A 26 -5.02 -1.57 9.45
CA GLU A 26 -3.79 -1.35 8.68
C GLU A 26 -4.12 -0.93 7.24
N LEU A 27 -5.10 -1.60 6.63
CA LEU A 27 -5.58 -1.22 5.31
C LEU A 27 -6.16 0.21 5.34
N LEU A 28 -6.91 0.55 6.39
CA LEU A 28 -7.42 1.91 6.57
C LEU A 28 -6.30 2.93 6.75
N GLN A 29 -5.23 2.61 7.48
CA GLN A 29 -4.06 3.50 7.61
C GLN A 29 -3.40 3.78 6.26
N ILE A 30 -3.20 2.77 5.42
CA ILE A 30 -2.67 2.94 4.07
C ILE A 30 -3.61 3.81 3.22
N LEU A 31 -4.92 3.55 3.28
CA LEU A 31 -5.92 4.31 2.53
C LEU A 31 -6.06 5.76 3.01
N ALA A 32 -5.80 6.02 4.29
CA ALA A 32 -5.80 7.37 4.85
C ALA A 32 -4.53 8.16 4.46
N GLN A 33 -3.39 7.48 4.29
CA GLN A 33 -2.09 8.09 4.02
C GLN A 33 -1.67 8.01 2.54
N THR A 34 -2.62 8.05 1.61
CA THR A 34 -2.38 7.92 0.15
C THR A 34 -1.40 8.93 -0.44
N ARG A 35 -1.15 10.06 0.24
CA ARG A 35 -0.18 11.09 -0.19
C ARG A 35 1.22 10.89 0.39
N ASN A 36 1.38 10.04 1.40
CA ASN A 36 2.66 9.73 2.02
C ASN A 36 3.07 8.30 1.66
N VAL A 37 3.88 8.16 0.61
CA VAL A 37 4.33 6.84 0.14
C VAL A 37 5.18 6.09 1.16
N GLU A 38 5.86 6.79 2.08
CA GLU A 38 6.67 6.14 3.12
C GLU A 38 5.81 5.48 4.20
N ALA A 39 4.54 5.87 4.35
CA ALA A 39 3.62 5.27 5.30
C ALA A 39 3.41 3.77 5.05
N VAL A 40 3.44 3.34 3.78
CA VAL A 40 3.26 1.93 3.43
C VAL A 40 4.43 1.06 3.93
N GLN A 41 5.59 1.66 4.21
CA GLN A 41 6.83 0.96 4.52
C GLN A 41 6.68 -0.03 5.68
N GLN A 42 5.84 0.30 6.65
CA GLN A 42 5.53 -0.46 7.86
C GLN A 42 4.74 -1.74 7.54
N HIS A 43 3.94 -1.71 6.47
CA HIS A 43 3.02 -2.78 6.09
C HIS A 43 3.61 -3.71 5.00
N ILE A 44 4.69 -3.31 4.34
CA ILE A 44 5.29 -4.08 3.24
C ILE A 44 5.76 -5.47 3.65
N GLN A 45 6.33 -5.61 4.86
CA GLN A 45 6.80 -6.92 5.35
C GLN A 45 5.65 -7.93 5.51
N LYS A 46 4.42 -7.46 5.76
CA LYS A 46 3.23 -8.31 5.82
C LYS A 46 2.70 -8.65 4.42
N CYS A 47 2.79 -7.70 3.49
CA CYS A 47 2.33 -7.86 2.12
C CYS A 47 3.27 -8.74 1.26
N PHE A 48 4.56 -8.77 1.57
CA PHE A 48 5.60 -9.39 0.75
C PHE A 48 6.63 -10.13 1.58
N GLU A 49 6.66 -11.45 1.44
CA GLU A 49 7.70 -12.29 2.02
C GLU A 49 9.07 -11.98 1.39
N GLY A 50 10.11 -11.91 2.20
CA GLY A 50 11.47 -11.59 1.76
C GLY A 50 11.73 -10.11 1.44
N VAL A 51 10.73 -9.23 1.51
CA VAL A 51 10.90 -7.79 1.29
C VAL A 51 10.87 -7.03 2.61
N LYS A 52 12.03 -6.57 3.09
CA LYS A 52 12.14 -5.86 4.38
C LYS A 52 11.85 -4.35 4.27
N ARG A 53 12.29 -3.72 3.18
CA ARG A 53 12.21 -2.27 2.98
C ARG A 53 12.06 -1.93 1.49
N LEU A 54 11.42 -0.79 1.19
CA LEU A 54 11.39 -0.21 -0.15
C LEU A 54 12.31 1.02 -0.18
N THR A 55 12.95 1.24 -1.33
CA THR A 55 13.72 2.47 -1.57
C THR A 55 12.88 3.37 -2.47
N PHE A 56 12.43 4.51 -1.96
CA PHE A 56 11.70 5.48 -2.74
C PHE A 56 12.70 6.41 -3.44
N VAL A 57 12.62 6.47 -4.76
CA VAL A 57 13.43 7.39 -5.57
C VAL A 57 12.57 8.62 -5.82
N GLN A 58 12.99 9.79 -5.31
CA GLN A 58 12.41 11.05 -5.74
C GLN A 58 12.79 11.25 -7.21
N GLN A 59 11.79 11.19 -8.10
CA GLN A 59 11.98 11.62 -9.47
C GLN A 59 12.12 13.14 -9.50
N SER A 60 13.35 13.61 -9.33
CA SER A 60 13.78 14.96 -9.67
C SER A 60 13.76 15.09 -11.21
N GLY A 61 12.59 15.26 -11.81
CA GLY A 61 12.38 15.70 -13.19
C GLY A 61 13.21 15.04 -14.31
N GLY A 62 12.56 14.18 -15.12
CA GLY A 62 12.89 14.05 -16.55
C GLY A 62 14.08 13.14 -16.93
N LYS A 63 13.72 12.03 -17.60
CA LYS A 63 14.54 11.19 -18.49
C LYS A 63 15.79 10.53 -17.88
N VAL A 64 15.58 9.31 -17.35
CA VAL A 64 16.64 8.29 -17.38
C VAL A 64 16.60 7.68 -18.79
N ILE A 65 17.41 8.21 -19.69
CA ILE A 65 17.87 7.45 -20.86
C ILE A 65 19.13 6.74 -20.38
N THR A 66 19.01 5.44 -20.17
CA THR A 66 20.17 4.55 -20.08
C THR A 66 20.02 3.54 -21.20
N GLU A 67 20.66 3.83 -22.33
CA GLU A 67 21.43 2.91 -23.19
C GLU A 67 22.55 3.72 -23.83
#